data_AF-A0A8C2PIP2-F1
#
_entry.id   AF-A0A8C2PIP2-F1
#
_cell.length_a   1.000
_cell.length_b   1.000
_cell.length_c   1.000
_cell.angle_alpha   90.00
_cell.angle_beta   90.00
_cell.angle_gamma   90.00
#
_symmetry.space_group_name_H-M   'P 1'
#
loop_
_entity.id
_entity.type
_entity.pdbx_description
1 polymer ?
#
loop_
_entity_poly.entity_id
_entity_poly.type
_entity_poly.pdbx_seq_one_letter_code
_entity_poly.pdbx_strand_id
1 'polypeptide(L)'
;MERHVLRGHELRAAGLAAQQNCSIQEKMDLEIRIREGIWKLLSLSTQKGQILQAVKNLMVCNARIMAYTLELQKLEEQVANQAGKCEENFESKERTACRGKIAISDIRIPLMWKDSDHFSNKERSQYYAIFCLFKLGAEVFDTEMVIVDKTITDICFENVTIL
;
A
#
# COMPACT_ATOMS: atom_id res chain seq x y z
N MET A 1 45.57 -9.34 5.20
CA MET A 1 44.93 -8.11 5.73
C MET A 1 43.47 -7.96 5.31
N GLU A 2 42.94 -8.76 4.36
CA GLU A 2 41.57 -8.62 3.82
C GLU A 2 40.45 -9.23 4.68
N ARG A 3 40.73 -10.23 5.52
CA ARG A 3 39.70 -10.89 6.37
C ARG A 3 39.05 -9.98 7.41
N HIS A 4 39.71 -8.88 7.80
CA HIS A 4 39.14 -7.92 8.75
C HIS A 4 38.19 -6.91 8.08
N VAL A 5 38.33 -6.69 6.77
CA VAL A 5 37.53 -5.72 6.01
C VAL A 5 36.18 -6.33 5.62
N LEU A 6 36.16 -7.61 5.21
CA LEU A 6 34.94 -8.35 4.87
C LEU A 6 33.98 -8.48 6.07
N ARG A 7 34.52 -8.83 7.24
CA ARG A 7 33.73 -8.95 8.50
C ARG A 7 33.09 -7.62 8.93
N GLY A 8 33.72 -6.49 8.64
CA GLY A 8 33.16 -5.16 8.91
C GLY A 8 32.01 -4.78 7.99
N HIS A 9 32.02 -5.27 6.75
CA HIS A 9 30.98 -5.00 5.76
C HIS A 9 29.71 -5.84 6.02
N GLU A 10 29.85 -7.11 6.39
CA GLU A 10 28.74 -7.99 6.79
C GLU A 10 28.04 -7.51 8.07
N LEU A 11 28.79 -7.09 9.09
CA LEU A 11 28.22 -6.55 10.34
C LEU A 11 27.44 -5.24 10.09
N ARG A 12 27.89 -4.43 9.13
CA ARG A 12 27.21 -3.19 8.72
C ARG A 12 25.93 -3.48 7.93
N ALA A 13 25.95 -4.47 7.03
CA ALA A 13 24.79 -4.91 6.27
C ALA A 13 23.71 -5.53 7.17
N ALA A 14 24.12 -6.40 8.11
CA ALA A 14 23.23 -6.97 9.12
C ALA A 14 22.61 -5.90 10.05
N GLY A 15 23.40 -4.88 10.43
CA GLY A 15 22.90 -3.75 11.22
C GLY A 15 21.87 -2.88 10.48
N LEU A 16 22.06 -2.68 9.17
CA LEU A 16 21.12 -1.94 8.32
C LEU A 16 19.79 -2.70 8.12
N ALA A 17 19.85 -4.02 7.90
CA ALA A 17 18.67 -4.87 7.77
C ALA A 17 17.86 -4.91 9.09
N ALA A 18 18.53 -5.05 10.23
CA ALA A 18 17.88 -5.02 11.55
C ALA A 18 17.20 -3.66 11.84
N GLN A 19 17.85 -2.56 11.47
CA GLN A 19 17.27 -1.22 11.61
C GLN A 19 16.04 -1.01 10.72
N GLN A 20 16.06 -1.53 9.48
CA GLN A 20 14.93 -1.47 8.56
C GLN A 20 13.74 -2.31 9.05
N ASN A 21 14.00 -3.51 9.57
CA ASN A 21 12.97 -4.36 10.18
C ASN A 21 12.28 -3.67 11.37
N CYS A 22 13.07 -3.05 12.27
CA CYS A 22 12.55 -2.31 13.41
C CYS A 22 11.62 -1.17 12.95
N SER A 23 12.04 -0.40 11.95
CA SER A 23 11.24 0.71 11.43
C SER A 23 9.92 0.25 10.77
N ILE A 24 9.92 -0.86 10.04
CA ILE A 24 8.70 -1.42 9.43
C ILE A 24 7.75 -1.96 10.50
N GLN A 25 8.27 -2.63 11.53
CA GLN A 25 7.47 -3.12 12.64
C GLN A 25 6.77 -1.98 13.39
N GLU A 26 7.48 -0.90 13.70
CA GLU A 26 6.91 0.28 14.35
C GLU A 26 5.77 0.92 13.54
N LYS A 27 5.96 1.01 12.20
CA LYS A 27 4.91 1.50 11.29
C LYS A 27 3.69 0.59 11.28
N MET A 28 3.89 -0.72 11.29
CA MET A 28 2.81 -1.70 11.36
C MET A 28 2.04 -1.63 12.68
N ASP A 29 2.74 -1.52 13.82
CA ASP A 29 2.11 -1.38 15.14
C ASP A 29 1.31 -0.07 15.25
N LEU A 30 1.78 1.01 14.62
CA LEU A 30 1.02 2.25 14.48
C LEU A 30 -0.27 2.01 13.69
N GLU A 31 -0.20 1.38 12.52
CA GLU A 31 -1.40 1.08 11.72
C GLU A 31 -2.38 0.17 12.46
N ILE A 32 -1.91 -0.83 13.22
CA ILE A 32 -2.79 -1.69 14.04
C ILE A 32 -3.57 -0.85 15.07
N ARG A 33 -2.92 0.09 15.75
CA ARG A 33 -3.59 1.00 16.69
C ARG A 33 -4.57 1.94 15.99
N ILE A 34 -4.22 2.44 14.81
CA ILE A 34 -5.12 3.27 13.98
C ILE A 34 -6.36 2.46 13.62
N ARG A 35 -6.20 1.21 13.16
CA ARG A 35 -7.29 0.29 12.84
C ARG A 35 -8.25 0.09 14.02
N GLU A 36 -7.72 -0.13 15.22
CA GLU A 36 -8.53 -0.23 16.45
C GLU A 36 -9.30 1.06 16.74
N GLY A 37 -8.66 2.22 16.56
CA GLY A 37 -9.32 3.52 16.68
C GLY A 37 -10.46 3.69 15.68
N ILE A 38 -10.26 3.26 14.43
CA ILE A 38 -11.29 3.31 13.38
C ILE A 38 -12.47 2.38 13.73
N TRP A 39 -12.22 1.19 14.26
CA TRP A 39 -13.30 0.31 14.72
C TRP A 39 -14.16 0.92 15.82
N LYS A 40 -13.53 1.63 16.78
CA LYS A 40 -14.25 2.39 17.81
C LYS A 40 -15.04 3.55 17.21
N LEU A 41 -14.49 4.24 16.21
CA LEU A 41 -15.21 5.31 15.52
C LEU A 41 -16.43 4.76 14.77
N LEU A 42 -16.27 3.63 14.08
CA LEU A 42 -17.35 2.96 13.36
C LEU A 42 -18.49 2.53 14.29
N SER A 43 -18.19 2.01 15.48
CA SER A 43 -19.23 1.57 16.42
C SER A 43 -20.08 2.72 17.00
N LEU A 44 -19.56 3.96 16.94
CA LEU A 44 -20.23 5.17 17.43
C LEU A 44 -20.82 6.03 16.30
N SER A 45 -20.49 5.72 15.04
CA SER A 45 -20.88 6.54 13.89
C SER A 45 -22.33 6.28 13.49
N THR A 46 -23.11 7.34 13.31
CA THR A 46 -24.52 7.27 12.87
C THR A 46 -24.75 7.94 11.52
N GLN A 47 -23.85 8.84 11.11
CA GLN A 47 -23.95 9.55 9.84
C GLN A 47 -23.29 8.76 8.71
N LYS A 48 -24.00 8.64 7.57
CA LYS A 48 -23.51 7.87 6.40
C LYS A 48 -22.14 8.34 5.91
N GLY A 49 -21.90 9.64 5.81
CA GLY A 49 -20.62 10.19 5.35
C GLY A 49 -19.45 9.82 6.28
N GLN A 50 -19.66 9.91 7.60
CA GLN A 50 -18.66 9.52 8.60
C GLN A 50 -18.35 8.02 8.53
N ILE A 51 -19.39 7.19 8.38
CA ILE A 51 -19.24 5.75 8.22
C ILE A 51 -18.42 5.43 6.97
N LEU A 52 -18.76 6.02 5.82
CA LEU A 52 -18.03 5.79 4.57
C LEU A 52 -16.55 6.18 4.69
N GLN A 53 -16.25 7.36 5.25
CA GLN A 53 -14.87 7.79 5.45
C GLN A 53 -14.11 6.86 6.40
N ALA A 54 -14.73 6.43 7.49
CA ALA A 54 -14.13 5.50 8.44
C ALA A 54 -13.87 4.12 7.79
N VAL A 55 -14.80 3.61 6.97
CA VAL A 55 -14.61 2.37 6.20
C VAL A 55 -13.46 2.50 5.19
N LYS A 56 -13.36 3.61 4.46
CA LYS A 56 -12.22 3.86 3.58
C LYS A 56 -10.91 3.85 4.36
N ASN A 57 -10.84 4.58 5.48
CA ASN A 57 -9.64 4.63 6.31
C ASN A 57 -9.27 3.23 6.83
N LEU A 58 -10.27 2.42 7.20
CA LEU A 58 -10.06 1.03 7.60
C LEU A 58 -9.45 0.18 6.47
N MET A 59 -9.95 0.33 5.24
CA MET A 59 -9.43 -0.37 4.06
C MET A 59 -7.99 0.04 3.74
N VAL A 60 -7.68 1.35 3.75
CA VAL A 60 -6.32 1.87 3.54
C VAL A 60 -5.37 1.34 4.62
N CYS A 61 -5.79 1.40 5.88
CA CYS A 61 -5.02 0.91 7.02
C CYS A 61 -4.73 -0.60 6.90
N ASN A 62 -5.73 -1.41 6.56
CA ASN A 62 -5.56 -2.85 6.33
C ASN A 62 -4.56 -3.12 5.19
N ALA A 63 -4.64 -2.37 4.09
CA ALA A 63 -3.70 -2.51 2.98
C ALA A 63 -2.25 -2.17 3.38
N ARG A 64 -2.05 -1.16 4.23
CA ARG A 64 -0.72 -0.82 4.79
C ARG A 64 -0.18 -1.92 5.69
N ILE A 65 -1.00 -2.45 6.60
CA ILE A 65 -0.60 -3.58 7.46
C ILE A 65 -0.15 -4.75 6.57
N MET A 66 -0.93 -5.12 5.56
CA MET A 66 -0.56 -6.19 4.63
C MET A 66 0.72 -5.88 3.85
N ALA A 67 0.94 -4.63 3.45
CA ALA A 67 2.16 -4.21 2.75
C ALA A 67 3.40 -4.35 3.65
N TYR A 68 3.31 -3.90 4.91
CA TYR A 68 4.39 -4.03 5.88
C TYR A 68 4.67 -5.49 6.25
N THR A 69 3.63 -6.31 6.45
CA THR A 69 3.80 -7.75 6.72
C THR A 69 4.55 -8.44 5.57
N LEU A 70 4.18 -8.17 4.31
CA LEU A 70 4.84 -8.75 3.16
C LEU A 70 6.30 -8.28 3.03
N GLU A 71 6.57 -7.00 3.30
CA GLU A 71 7.92 -6.47 3.21
C GLU A 71 8.83 -7.05 4.30
N LEU A 72 8.30 -7.21 5.51
CA LEU A 72 9.02 -7.83 6.62
C LEU A 72 9.37 -9.30 6.31
N GLN A 73 8.41 -10.07 5.79
CA GLN A 73 8.64 -11.45 5.34
C GLN A 73 9.76 -11.55 4.30
N LYS A 74 9.78 -10.64 3.31
CA LYS A 74 10.87 -10.61 2.30
C LYS A 74 12.23 -10.33 2.92
N LEU A 75 12.30 -9.44 3.91
CA LEU A 75 13.57 -9.12 4.59
C LEU A 75 14.05 -10.32 5.42
N GLU A 76 13.16 -11.01 6.12
CA GLU A 76 13.47 -12.24 6.86
C GLU A 76 13.98 -13.35 5.94
N GLU A 77 13.33 -13.57 4.79
CA GLU A 77 13.78 -14.53 3.78
C GLU A 77 15.17 -14.20 3.22
N GLN A 78 15.47 -12.92 2.99
CA GLN A 78 16.80 -12.50 2.50
C GLN A 78 17.90 -12.79 3.52
N VAL A 79 17.65 -12.55 4.81
CA VAL A 79 18.60 -12.87 5.89
C VAL A 79 18.81 -14.38 6.00
N ALA A 80 17.74 -15.17 5.92
CA ALA A 80 17.83 -16.63 5.96
C ALA A 80 18.62 -17.20 4.77
N ASN A 81 18.43 -16.66 3.57
CA ASN A 81 19.12 -17.09 2.36
C ASN A 81 20.61 -16.69 2.33
N GLN A 82 20.97 -15.55 2.94
CA GLN A 82 22.37 -15.12 3.10
C GLN A 82 23.13 -15.98 4.11
N ALA A 83 22.47 -16.47 5.16
CA ALA A 83 23.09 -17.37 6.14
C ALA A 83 23.42 -18.78 5.59
N GLY A 84 22.87 -19.16 4.43
CA GLY A 84 23.04 -20.48 3.81
C GLY A 84 24.01 -20.57 2.62
N LYS A 85 24.56 -19.45 2.14
CA LYS A 85 25.43 -19.41 0.94
C LYS A 85 26.82 -18.89 1.29
N CYS A 86 27.81 -19.79 1.34
CA CYS A 86 29.22 -19.40 1.23
C CYS A 86 29.47 -18.78 -0.15
N GLU A 87 30.12 -17.63 -0.16
CA GLU A 87 30.38 -16.78 -1.33
C GLU A 87 31.20 -17.52 -2.42
N GLU A 88 30.58 -17.80 -3.57
CA GLU A 88 31.30 -17.89 -4.83
C GLU A 88 31.21 -16.51 -5.50
N ASN A 89 32.33 -15.78 -5.46
CA ASN A 89 32.51 -14.47 -6.10
C ASN A 89 32.31 -14.57 -7.61
N PHE A 90 31.08 -14.37 -8.08
CA PHE A 90 30.84 -13.88 -9.43
C PHE A 90 30.73 -12.36 -9.35
N GLU A 91 31.82 -11.66 -9.67
CA GLU A 91 31.82 -10.24 -10.04
C GLU A 91 31.03 -10.06 -11.35
N SER A 92 29.72 -10.27 -11.31
CA SER A 92 28.85 -9.60 -12.26
C SER A 92 28.89 -8.12 -11.87
N LYS A 93 29.37 -7.26 -12.77
CA LYS A 93 29.26 -5.80 -12.62
C LYS A 93 27.77 -5.47 -12.55
N GLU A 94 27.21 -5.55 -11.34
CA GLU A 94 25.81 -5.30 -11.05
C GLU A 94 25.57 -3.83 -11.36
N ARG A 95 24.89 -3.58 -12.49
CA ARG A 95 24.54 -2.23 -12.89
C ARG A 95 23.68 -1.64 -11.79
N THR A 96 24.16 -0.56 -11.17
CA THR A 96 23.41 0.14 -10.13
C THR A 96 22.11 0.64 -10.73
N ALA A 97 20.97 0.23 -10.16
CA ALA A 97 19.67 0.68 -10.63
C ALA A 97 19.55 2.21 -10.49
N CYS A 98 19.03 2.87 -11.53
CA CYS A 98 18.77 4.30 -11.47
C CYS A 98 17.61 4.60 -10.52
N ARG A 99 17.76 5.63 -9.69
CA ARG A 99 16.66 6.15 -8.87
C ARG A 99 15.79 7.06 -9.71
N GLY A 100 14.49 6.86 -9.66
CA GLY A 100 13.50 7.70 -10.34
C GLY A 100 12.29 7.93 -9.44
N LYS A 101 11.48 8.94 -9.78
CA LYS A 101 10.15 9.16 -9.19
C LYS A 101 9.10 8.84 -10.25
N ILE A 102 7.98 8.29 -9.83
CA ILE A 102 6.85 7.98 -10.72
C ILE A 102 5.71 8.93 -10.36
N ALA A 103 5.13 9.58 -11.35
CA ALA A 103 3.90 10.35 -11.18
C ALA A 103 2.76 9.64 -11.88
N ILE A 104 1.65 9.43 -11.18
CA ILE A 104 0.41 8.85 -11.71
C ILE A 104 -0.65 9.94 -11.68
N SER A 105 -1.24 10.25 -12.83
CA SER A 105 -2.31 11.23 -13.01
C SER A 105 -3.41 10.67 -13.91
N ASP A 106 -4.54 11.38 -13.98
CA ASP A 106 -5.63 11.14 -14.96
C ASP A 106 -6.17 9.71 -14.97
N ILE A 107 -6.31 9.12 -13.78
CA ILE A 107 -6.85 7.77 -13.66
C ILE A 107 -8.33 7.80 -14.01
N ARG A 108 -8.71 7.01 -15.02
CA ARG A 108 -10.09 6.88 -15.48
C ARG A 108 -10.57 5.43 -15.45
N ILE A 109 -11.74 5.21 -14.88
CA ILE A 109 -12.38 3.90 -14.78
C ILE A 109 -13.75 4.00 -15.46
N PRO A 110 -13.89 3.44 -16.68
CA PRO A 110 -15.18 3.35 -17.35
C PRO A 110 -16.13 2.43 -16.56
N LEU A 111 -17.38 2.85 -16.42
CA LEU A 111 -18.45 2.12 -15.75
C LEU A 111 -19.43 1.59 -16.79
N MET A 112 -19.70 0.29 -16.69
CA MET A 112 -20.70 -0.38 -17.51
C MET A 112 -21.93 -0.70 -16.66
N TRP A 113 -22.96 0.12 -16.78
CA TRP A 113 -24.26 -0.13 -16.15
C TRP A 113 -25.09 -1.06 -17.02
N LYS A 114 -25.93 -1.88 -16.39
CA LYS A 114 -26.95 -2.62 -17.12
C LYS A 114 -28.00 -1.66 -17.65
N ASP A 115 -28.54 -1.92 -18.84
CA ASP A 115 -29.59 -1.10 -19.44
C ASP A 115 -30.84 -0.99 -18.55
N SER A 116 -31.17 -2.06 -17.82
CA SER A 116 -32.26 -2.07 -16.82
C SER A 116 -32.04 -1.05 -15.70
N ASP A 117 -30.79 -0.81 -15.33
CA ASP A 117 -30.44 -0.01 -14.17
C ASP A 117 -30.24 1.45 -14.62
N HIS A 118 -29.60 1.65 -15.77
CA HIS A 118 -29.36 2.95 -16.39
C HIS A 118 -30.66 3.61 -16.90
N PHE A 119 -31.49 2.86 -17.65
CA PHE A 119 -32.66 3.42 -18.33
C PHE A 119 -33.99 3.22 -17.58
N SER A 120 -34.07 2.34 -16.58
CA SER A 120 -35.29 2.24 -15.76
C SER A 120 -35.25 3.19 -14.57
N ASN A 121 -36.30 4.00 -14.44
CA ASN A 121 -36.46 4.98 -13.35
C ASN A 121 -37.32 4.43 -12.19
N LYS A 122 -37.57 3.11 -12.18
CA LYS A 122 -38.49 2.47 -11.23
C LYS A 122 -37.85 2.13 -9.89
N GLU A 123 -36.53 2.06 -9.82
CA GLU A 123 -35.79 1.79 -8.58
C GLU A 123 -35.11 3.05 -8.04
N ARG A 124 -35.02 3.17 -6.71
CA ARG A 124 -34.22 4.21 -6.05
C ARG A 124 -32.78 4.11 -6.54
N SER A 125 -32.20 5.21 -7.02
CA SER A 125 -30.79 5.26 -7.42
C SER A 125 -29.91 4.74 -6.28
N GLN A 126 -29.16 3.67 -6.55
CA GLN A 126 -28.12 3.19 -5.66
C GLN A 126 -26.89 4.09 -5.83
N TYR A 127 -26.28 4.46 -4.72
CA TYR A 127 -25.06 5.25 -4.69
C TYR A 127 -23.92 4.35 -4.25
N TYR A 128 -22.80 4.40 -4.97
CA TYR A 128 -21.60 3.62 -4.68
C TYR A 128 -20.47 4.57 -4.30
N ALA A 129 -19.77 4.24 -3.23
CA ALA A 129 -18.56 4.95 -2.81
C ALA A 129 -17.34 4.23 -3.37
N ILE A 130 -16.50 4.95 -4.12
CA ILE A 130 -15.35 4.37 -4.84
C ILE A 130 -14.10 5.19 -4.53
N PHE A 131 -12.98 4.51 -4.33
CA PHE A 131 -11.64 5.08 -4.25
C PHE A 131 -10.64 4.03 -4.74
N CYS A 132 -9.42 4.45 -5.04
CA CYS A 132 -8.35 3.56 -5.49
C CYS A 132 -7.22 3.48 -4.46
N LEU A 133 -6.52 2.36 -4.46
CA LEU A 133 -5.30 2.13 -3.69
C LEU A 133 -4.14 1.84 -4.65
N PHE A 134 -2.99 2.47 -4.43
CA PHE A 134 -1.74 2.17 -5.13
C PHE A 134 -0.73 1.64 -4.12
N LYS A 135 -0.06 0.55 -4.46
CA LYS A 135 0.98 -0.06 -3.63
C LYS A 135 2.30 -0.07 -4.38
N LEU A 136 3.34 0.51 -3.77
CA LEU A 136 4.72 0.42 -4.25
C LEU A 136 5.60 -0.07 -3.09
N GLY A 137 6.00 -1.35 -3.14
CA GLY A 137 6.70 -1.99 -2.02
C GLY A 137 5.86 -1.96 -0.73
N ALA A 138 6.41 -1.36 0.32
CA ALA A 138 5.75 -1.15 1.61
C ALA A 138 4.83 0.09 1.65
N GLU A 139 4.89 0.97 0.65
CA GLU A 139 4.13 2.22 0.64
C GLU A 139 2.77 2.02 -0.02
N VAL A 140 1.73 2.58 0.60
CA VAL A 140 0.34 2.51 0.11
C VAL A 140 -0.27 3.91 0.09
N PHE A 141 -0.77 4.27 -1.09
CA PHE A 141 -1.39 5.54 -1.42
C PHE A 141 -2.85 5.33 -1.80
N ASP A 142 -3.68 6.35 -1.61
CA ASP A 142 -5.11 6.28 -1.92
C ASP A 142 -5.61 7.55 -2.62
N THR A 143 -6.63 7.41 -3.45
CA THR A 143 -7.36 8.55 -4.03
C THR A 143 -8.47 9.02 -3.10
N GLU A 144 -8.99 10.23 -3.32
CA GLU A 144 -10.21 10.67 -2.67
C GLU A 144 -11.39 9.75 -2.98
N MET A 145 -12.35 9.68 -2.04
CA MET A 145 -13.56 8.91 -2.26
C MET A 145 -14.52 9.72 -3.12
N VAL A 146 -15.01 9.10 -4.18
CA VAL A 146 -16.07 9.65 -5.04
C VAL A 146 -17.35 8.85 -4.82
N ILE A 147 -18.49 9.55 -4.85
CA ILE A 147 -19.82 8.93 -4.81
C ILE A 147 -20.36 8.91 -6.23
N VAL A 148 -20.72 7.73 -6.71
CA VAL A 148 -21.24 7.54 -8.06
C VAL A 148 -22.63 6.95 -8.04
N ASP A 149 -23.43 7.30 -9.03
CA ASP A 149 -24.69 6.64 -9.32
C ASP A 149 -24.71 6.21 -10.79
N LYS A 150 -25.83 5.62 -11.20
CA LYS A 150 -26.04 5.15 -12.56
C LYS A 150 -25.89 6.21 -13.66
N THR A 151 -25.88 7.51 -13.35
CA THR A 151 -25.72 8.57 -14.36
C THR A 151 -24.27 8.79 -14.78
N ILE A 152 -23.32 8.24 -14.02
CA ILE A 152 -21.89 8.42 -14.25
C ILE A 152 -21.36 7.28 -15.11
N THR A 153 -20.85 7.56 -16.31
CA THR A 153 -20.25 6.55 -17.19
C THR A 153 -18.77 6.33 -16.94
N ASP A 154 -18.08 7.30 -16.32
CA ASP A 154 -16.63 7.26 -16.13
C ASP A 154 -16.27 7.90 -14.80
N ILE A 155 -15.43 7.21 -14.01
CA ILE A 155 -14.82 7.78 -12.80
C ILE A 155 -13.50 8.41 -13.21
N CYS A 156 -13.28 9.67 -12.83
CA CYS A 156 -12.02 10.37 -13.08
C CYS A 156 -11.42 10.81 -11.73
N PHE A 157 -10.17 10.43 -11.48
CA PHE A 157 -9.39 10.96 -10.37
C PHE A 157 -8.37 11.97 -10.92
N GLU A 158 -8.58 13.26 -10.62
CA GLU A 158 -7.75 14.36 -11.13
C GLU A 158 -6.45 14.55 -10.34
N ASN A 159 -6.36 13.98 -9.13
CA ASN A 159 -5.21 14.14 -8.26
C ASN A 159 -3.98 13.38 -8.79
N VAL A 160 -2.82 14.04 -8.73
CA VAL A 160 -1.53 13.43 -9.05
C VAL A 160 -0.97 12.73 -7.81
N THR A 161 -0.63 11.45 -7.95
CA THR A 161 0.09 10.67 -6.93
C THR A 161 1.56 10.55 -7.34
N ILE A 162 2.48 11.01 -6.49
CA ILE A 162 3.93 10.90 -6.72
C ILE A 162 4.49 9.80 -5.82
N LEU A 163 5.17 8.83 -6.43
CA LEU A 163 5.78 7.65 -5.82
C LEU A 163 7.31 7.72 -5.97
#